data_AF-A0A842KXQ9-F1
#
_entry.id   AF-A0A842KXQ9-F1
#
_cell.length_a   1.000
_cell.length_b   1.000
_cell.length_c   1.000
_cell.angle_alpha   90.00
_cell.angle_beta   90.00
_cell.angle_gamma   90.00
#
_symmetry.space_group_name_H-M   'P 1'
#
loop_
_entity.id
_entity.type
_entity.pdbx_description
1 polymer ?
#
loop_
_entity_poly.entity_id
_entity_poly.type
_entity_poly.pdbx_seq_one_letter_code
_entity_poly.pdbx_strand_id
1 'polypeptide(L)'
;GIAAGHTIIEFPLVLAIAFGLGAFFQINVVKMLLGAVGGIFLIFFGSLTLKDALYIRTLNTSNNKLRYSSSILTGIFLTAFNPYFIAWWISVGTALLLEAVAVVTLSIIVVFYIAHVWLDYFWLILMSKVGSFSKIDLKLYKIILLILSIMIFYFGVELLYKVIVLQTV
;
A
#
# COMPACT_ATOMS: atom_id res chain seq x y z
N GLY A 1 11.67 13.41 -1.84
CA GLY A 1 11.94 13.12 -0.42
C GLY A 1 11.21 11.87 0.02
N ILE A 2 9.88 11.93 0.11
CA ILE A 2 9.03 10.79 0.53
C ILE A 2 9.28 9.54 -0.33
N ALA A 3 9.26 9.66 -1.66
CA ALA A 3 9.53 8.53 -2.56
C ALA A 3 10.92 7.89 -2.36
N ALA A 4 11.95 8.70 -2.08
CA ALA A 4 13.27 8.16 -1.76
C ALA A 4 13.29 7.42 -0.41
N GLY A 5 12.55 7.92 0.58
CA GLY A 5 12.36 7.20 1.85
C GLY A 5 11.60 5.88 1.69
N HIS A 6 10.68 5.82 0.74
CA HIS A 6 9.94 4.60 0.38
C HIS A 6 10.87 3.51 -0.15
N THR A 7 11.67 3.84 -1.17
CA THR A 7 12.60 2.89 -1.81
C THR A 7 13.66 2.36 -0.85
N ILE A 8 14.07 3.14 0.15
CA ILE A 8 15.00 2.68 1.20
C ILE A 8 14.42 1.51 2.00
N ILE A 9 13.11 1.50 2.26
CA ILE A 9 12.43 0.42 2.99
C ILE A 9 12.04 -0.74 2.06
N GLU A 10 11.67 -0.40 0.82
CA GLU A 10 11.26 -1.37 -0.18
C GLU A 10 12.42 -2.25 -0.66
N PHE A 11 13.59 -1.66 -0.96
CA PHE A 11 14.73 -2.38 -1.52
C PHE A 11 15.15 -3.60 -0.69
N PRO A 12 15.36 -3.49 0.65
CA PRO A 12 15.69 -4.65 1.47
C PRO A 12 14.57 -5.70 1.48
N LEU A 13 13.30 -5.28 1.46
CA LEU A 13 12.16 -6.17 1.46
C LEU A 13 12.10 -7.00 0.18
N VAL A 14 12.24 -6.37 -1.00
CA VAL A 14 12.22 -7.08 -2.29
C VAL A 14 13.35 -8.08 -2.39
N LEU A 15 14.57 -7.70 -1.98
CA LEU A 15 15.70 -8.62 -1.93
C LEU A 15 15.41 -9.80 -0.99
N ALA A 16 14.87 -9.53 0.19
CA ALA A 16 14.56 -10.57 1.16
C ALA A 16 13.56 -11.59 0.58
N ILE A 17 12.50 -11.12 -0.10
CA ILE A 17 11.52 -11.98 -0.78
C ILE A 17 12.20 -12.79 -1.90
N ALA A 18 13.00 -12.13 -2.73
CA ALA A 18 13.72 -12.75 -3.84
C ALA A 18 14.70 -13.86 -3.39
N PHE A 19 15.36 -13.70 -2.24
CA PHE A 19 16.31 -14.67 -1.69
C PHE A 19 15.67 -15.78 -0.81
N GLY A 20 14.35 -15.87 -0.75
CA GLY A 20 13.68 -17.03 -0.15
C GLY A 20 12.60 -16.73 0.88
N LEU A 21 12.37 -15.48 1.27
CA LEU A 21 11.16 -15.15 2.06
C LEU A 21 9.86 -15.41 1.29
N GLY A 22 9.91 -15.48 -0.04
CA GLY A 22 8.77 -15.94 -0.84
C GLY A 22 8.27 -17.33 -0.42
N ALA A 23 9.16 -18.27 -0.06
CA ALA A 23 8.78 -19.60 0.41
C ALA A 23 8.10 -19.56 1.78
N PHE A 24 8.51 -18.65 2.67
CA PHE A 24 7.86 -18.42 3.96
C PHE A 24 6.42 -17.93 3.79
N PHE A 25 6.16 -17.06 2.81
CA PHE A 25 4.81 -16.61 2.46
C PHE A 25 3.95 -17.68 1.77
N GLN A 26 4.54 -18.78 1.31
CA GLN A 26 3.77 -19.90 0.75
C GLN A 26 3.14 -20.81 1.82
N ILE A 27 3.61 -20.73 3.08
CA ILE A 27 3.10 -21.52 4.20
C ILE A 27 1.65 -21.14 4.50
N ASN A 28 0.74 -22.13 4.57
CA ASN A 28 -0.69 -21.91 4.78
C ASN A 28 -0.98 -21.07 6.03
N VAL A 29 -0.30 -21.33 7.15
CA VAL A 29 -0.44 -20.55 8.38
C VAL A 29 -0.06 -19.08 8.17
N VAL A 30 1.01 -18.82 7.42
CA VAL A 30 1.49 -17.46 7.14
C VAL A 30 0.50 -16.74 6.21
N LYS A 31 0.02 -17.39 5.14
CA LYS A 31 -1.04 -16.84 4.27
C LYS A 31 -2.31 -16.52 5.04
N MET A 32 -2.73 -17.41 5.94
CA MET A 32 -3.92 -17.25 6.76
C MET A 32 -3.79 -16.05 7.70
N LEU A 33 -2.67 -15.95 8.44
CA LEU A 33 -2.41 -14.82 9.34
C LEU A 33 -2.38 -13.50 8.58
N LEU A 34 -1.69 -13.47 7.44
CA LEU A 34 -1.53 -12.26 6.65
C LEU A 34 -2.82 -11.83 5.95
N GLY A 35 -3.59 -12.77 5.43
CA GLY A 35 -4.92 -12.51 4.89
C GLY A 35 -5.90 -12.04 5.96
N ALA A 36 -5.85 -12.60 7.18
CA ALA A 36 -6.73 -12.19 8.28
C ALA A 36 -6.37 -10.78 8.77
N VAL A 37 -5.09 -10.54 9.08
CA VAL A 37 -4.59 -9.23 9.55
C VAL A 37 -4.80 -8.16 8.48
N GLY A 38 -4.45 -8.45 7.22
CA GLY A 38 -4.65 -7.54 6.10
C GLY A 38 -6.13 -7.22 5.85
N GLY A 39 -6.99 -8.24 5.88
CA GLY A 39 -8.44 -8.06 5.71
C GLY A 39 -9.07 -7.19 6.80
N ILE A 40 -8.78 -7.47 8.08
CA ILE A 40 -9.27 -6.67 9.21
C ILE A 40 -8.78 -5.22 9.08
N PHE A 41 -7.51 -5.03 8.71
CA PHE A 41 -6.93 -3.72 8.54
C PHE A 41 -7.59 -2.92 7.42
N LEU A 42 -7.89 -3.57 6.28
CA LEU A 42 -8.63 -2.96 5.17
C LEU A 42 -10.02 -2.51 5.60
N ILE A 43 -10.78 -3.34 6.33
CA ILE A 43 -12.10 -2.97 6.85
C ILE A 43 -12.02 -1.77 7.81
N PHE A 44 -11.04 -1.78 8.71
CA PHE A 44 -10.82 -0.68 9.66
C PHE A 44 -10.54 0.64 8.94
N PHE A 45 -9.64 0.64 7.96
CA PHE A 45 -9.29 1.86 7.24
C PHE A 45 -10.33 2.26 6.20
N GLY A 46 -11.04 1.31 5.58
CA GLY A 46 -12.23 1.58 4.78
C GLY A 46 -13.25 2.38 5.59
N SER A 47 -13.41 2.03 6.86
CA SER A 47 -14.27 2.72 7.83
C SER A 47 -13.75 4.12 8.19
N LEU A 48 -12.44 4.30 8.38
CA LEU A 48 -11.82 5.62 8.57
C LEU A 48 -12.02 6.52 7.34
N THR A 49 -11.75 5.99 6.15
CA THR A 49 -11.93 6.69 4.87
C THR A 49 -13.39 7.08 4.64
N LEU A 50 -14.34 6.20 5.01
CA LEU A 50 -15.77 6.50 4.95
C LEU A 50 -16.15 7.60 5.92
N LYS A 51 -15.66 7.53 7.17
CA LYS A 51 -15.90 8.55 8.18
C LYS A 51 -15.38 9.90 7.70
N ASP A 52 -14.18 9.93 7.12
CA ASP A 52 -13.59 11.14 6.56
C ASP A 52 -14.44 11.67 5.40
N ALA A 53 -14.95 10.82 4.51
CA ALA A 53 -15.86 11.22 3.44
C ALA A 53 -17.19 11.80 3.95
N LEU A 54 -17.74 11.26 5.04
CA LEU A 54 -19.02 11.68 5.60
C LEU A 54 -18.91 12.96 6.45
N TYR A 55 -17.81 13.12 7.20
CA TYR A 55 -17.60 14.20 8.15
C TYR A 55 -16.58 15.25 7.67
N ILE A 56 -16.45 15.46 6.36
CA ILE A 56 -15.64 16.54 5.78
C ILE A 56 -16.13 17.88 6.34
N ARG A 57 -15.51 18.33 7.43
CA ARG A 57 -15.55 19.73 7.85
C ARG A 57 -14.56 20.46 6.95
N THR A 58 -14.89 21.69 6.60
CA THR A 58 -14.06 22.60 5.80
C THR A 58 -12.58 22.38 6.10
N LEU A 59 -11.74 22.34 5.04
CA LEU A 59 -10.28 22.29 5.18
C LEU A 59 -9.82 23.60 5.86
N ASN A 60 -10.05 23.72 7.16
CA ASN A 60 -9.44 24.74 7.99
C ASN A 60 -7.99 24.31 8.10
N THR A 61 -7.18 24.83 7.19
CA THR A 61 -5.73 24.83 7.29
C THR A 61 -5.38 25.58 8.55
N SER A 62 -5.36 24.88 9.69
CA SER A 62 -4.77 25.44 10.90
C SER A 62 -3.34 25.79 10.51
N ASN A 63 -3.01 27.08 10.59
CA ASN A 63 -1.77 27.68 10.12
C ASN A 63 -0.59 27.32 11.06
N ASN A 64 -0.65 26.14 11.68
CA ASN A 64 0.48 25.57 12.37
C ASN A 64 1.50 25.16 11.32
N LYS A 65 2.51 26.00 11.15
CA LYS A 65 3.77 25.67 10.50
C LYS A 65 4.37 24.47 11.21
N LEU A 66 3.90 23.27 10.87
CA LEU A 66 4.54 22.02 11.25
C LEU A 66 5.98 22.12 10.73
N ARG A 67 6.95 22.11 11.65
CA ARG A 67 8.37 22.05 11.30
C ARG A 67 8.52 20.93 10.28
N TYR A 68 9.01 21.26 9.08
CA TYR A 68 9.31 20.29 8.05
C TYR A 68 10.38 19.33 8.60
N SER A 69 9.93 18.18 9.13
CA SER A 69 10.78 17.00 9.29
C SER A 69 11.41 16.68 7.94
N SER A 70 12.58 16.05 7.91
CA SER A 70 13.22 15.71 6.64
C SER A 70 12.25 14.85 5.82
N SER A 71 11.95 15.28 4.58
CA SER A 71 10.95 14.63 3.72
C SER A 71 11.26 13.14 3.49
N ILE A 72 12.53 12.76 3.61
CA ILE A 72 13.01 11.37 3.58
C ILE A 72 12.64 10.62 4.86
N LEU A 73 12.88 11.16 6.07
CA LEU A 73 12.44 10.52 7.30
C LEU A 73 10.94 10.29 7.28
N THR A 74 10.17 11.30 6.86
CA THR A 74 8.72 11.17 6.74
C THR A 74 8.34 10.02 5.80
N GLY A 75 9.03 9.86 4.66
CA GLY A 75 8.81 8.73 3.76
C GLY A 75 9.17 7.37 4.36
N ILE A 76 10.28 7.29 5.10
CA ILE A 76 10.72 6.07 5.80
C ILE A 76 9.68 5.67 6.84
N PHE A 77 9.31 6.58 7.74
CA PHE A 77 8.35 6.31 8.81
C PHE A 77 6.98 5.97 8.25
N LEU A 78 6.50 6.75 7.26
CA LEU A 78 5.23 6.43 6.61
C LEU A 78 5.28 5.06 5.98
N THR A 79 6.34 4.67 5.28
CA THR A 79 6.39 3.36 4.60
C THR A 79 6.55 2.21 5.59
N ALA A 80 7.50 2.30 6.51
CA ALA A 80 7.81 1.24 7.48
C ALA A 80 6.65 0.95 8.44
N PHE A 81 5.94 1.99 8.87
CA PHE A 81 4.78 1.87 9.75
C PHE A 81 3.46 1.86 8.99
N ASN A 82 3.47 1.75 7.65
CA ASN A 82 2.26 1.59 6.87
C ASN A 82 1.91 0.11 6.70
N PRO A 83 0.93 -0.41 7.46
CA PRO A 83 0.43 -1.77 7.29
C PRO A 83 -0.07 -2.09 5.87
N TYR A 84 -0.48 -1.10 5.06
CA TYR A 84 -0.80 -1.32 3.64
C TYR A 84 0.40 -1.73 2.81
N PHE A 85 1.53 -1.06 3.03
CA PHE A 85 2.75 -1.35 2.31
C PHE A 85 3.19 -2.80 2.59
N ILE A 86 3.11 -3.19 3.87
CA ILE A 86 3.40 -4.54 4.33
C ILE A 86 2.40 -5.54 3.73
N ALA A 87 1.09 -5.27 3.83
CA ALA A 87 0.04 -6.14 3.30
C ALA A 87 0.14 -6.31 1.77
N TRP A 88 0.46 -5.25 1.03
CA TRP A 88 0.67 -5.28 -0.42
C TRP A 88 1.81 -6.22 -0.80
N TRP A 89 2.98 -6.05 -0.19
CA TRP A 89 4.16 -6.87 -0.50
C TRP A 89 3.96 -8.33 -0.14
N ILE A 90 3.23 -8.59 0.93
CA ILE A 90 2.90 -9.94 1.37
C ILE A 90 1.90 -10.64 0.44
N SER A 91 0.98 -9.89 -0.15
CA SER A 91 -0.07 -10.42 -1.02
C SER A 91 0.34 -10.32 -2.49
N VAL A 92 -0.06 -9.23 -3.15
CA VAL A 92 0.10 -9.01 -4.58
C VAL A 92 1.57 -8.87 -4.97
N GLY A 93 2.37 -8.16 -4.17
CA GLY A 93 3.79 -7.95 -4.47
C GLY A 93 4.59 -9.25 -4.53
N THR A 94 4.40 -10.15 -3.55
CA THR A 94 5.03 -11.47 -3.55
C THR A 94 4.52 -12.33 -4.71
N ALA A 95 3.21 -12.34 -4.99
CA ALA A 95 2.66 -13.11 -6.09
C ALA A 95 3.25 -12.68 -7.45
N LEU A 96 3.28 -11.38 -7.73
CA LEU A 96 3.85 -10.82 -8.97
C LEU A 96 5.35 -11.12 -9.10
N LEU A 97 6.10 -11.00 -8.00
CA LEU A 97 7.53 -11.29 -8.01
C LEU A 97 7.79 -12.79 -8.28
N LEU A 98 7.02 -13.68 -7.66
CA LEU A 98 7.15 -15.12 -7.87
C LEU A 98 6.74 -15.53 -9.29
N GLU A 99 5.68 -14.95 -9.83
CA GLU A 99 5.29 -15.16 -11.24
C GLU A 99 6.39 -14.69 -12.20
N ALA A 100 6.98 -13.52 -11.96
CA ALA A 100 8.07 -13.00 -12.79
C ALA A 100 9.29 -13.93 -12.78
N VAL A 101 9.68 -14.45 -11.61
CA VAL A 101 10.82 -15.37 -11.47
C VAL A 101 10.54 -16.72 -12.13
N ALA A 102 9.30 -17.21 -12.10
CA ALA A 102 8.92 -18.50 -12.67
C ALA A 102 9.06 -18.58 -14.21
N VAL A 103 8.97 -17.45 -14.92
CA VAL A 103 8.90 -17.43 -16.38
C VAL A 103 10.26 -17.25 -17.06
N VAL A 104 11.20 -16.51 -16.46
CA VAL A 104 12.35 -15.97 -17.22
C VAL A 104 13.73 -16.32 -16.65
N THR A 105 14.12 -15.86 -15.45
CA THR A 105 15.41 -16.14 -14.74
C THR A 105 15.57 -15.18 -13.54
N LEU A 106 16.57 -15.39 -12.67
CA LEU A 106 16.88 -14.50 -11.53
C LEU A 106 17.18 -13.03 -11.94
N SER A 107 17.67 -12.79 -13.15
CA SER A 107 17.95 -11.46 -13.71
C SER A 107 16.70 -10.59 -13.91
N ILE A 108 15.51 -11.19 -14.03
CA ILE A 108 14.25 -10.47 -14.21
C ILE A 108 13.83 -9.69 -12.95
N ILE A 109 14.32 -10.08 -11.77
CA ILE A 109 14.04 -9.40 -10.50
C ILE A 109 14.52 -7.95 -10.55
N VAL A 110 15.67 -7.71 -11.18
CA VAL A 110 16.22 -6.35 -11.33
C VAL A 110 15.33 -5.50 -12.23
N VAL A 111 14.85 -6.06 -13.34
CA VAL A 111 13.96 -5.36 -14.28
C VAL A 111 12.60 -5.08 -13.63
N PHE A 112 12.02 -6.07 -12.95
CA PHE A 112 10.79 -5.93 -12.18
C PHE A 112 10.92 -4.83 -11.14
N TYR A 113 11.99 -4.86 -10.34
CA TYR A 113 12.23 -3.89 -9.29
C TYR A 113 12.38 -2.46 -9.83
N ILE A 114 13.17 -2.27 -10.90
CA ILE A 114 13.32 -0.95 -11.54
C ILE A 114 11.97 -0.44 -12.05
N ALA A 115 11.19 -1.30 -12.72
CA ALA A 115 9.87 -0.92 -13.21
C ALA A 115 8.89 -0.57 -12.07
N HIS A 116 8.93 -1.33 -10.97
CA HIS A 116 8.09 -1.10 -9.80
C HIS A 116 8.42 0.23 -9.13
N VAL A 117 9.69 0.46 -8.78
CA VAL A 117 10.14 1.72 -8.16
C VAL A 117 9.83 2.92 -9.06
N TRP A 118 10.00 2.77 -10.37
CA TRP A 118 9.66 3.85 -11.30
C TRP A 118 8.16 4.19 -11.26
N LEU A 119 7.29 3.18 -11.22
CA LEU A 119 5.85 3.37 -11.10
C LEU A 119 5.48 4.06 -9.77
N ASP A 120 6.14 3.69 -8.67
CA ASP A 120 5.92 4.31 -7.36
C ASP A 120 6.31 5.79 -7.37
N TYR A 121 7.44 6.13 -7.99
CA TYR A 121 7.85 7.52 -8.14
C TYR A 121 6.86 8.30 -8.99
N PHE A 122 6.44 7.72 -10.13
CA PHE A 122 5.44 8.33 -10.99
C PHE A 122 4.13 8.58 -10.22
N TRP A 123 3.64 7.58 -9.49
CA TRP A 123 2.41 7.66 -8.71
C TRP A 123 2.50 8.67 -7.56
N LEU A 124 3.55 8.64 -6.75
CA LEU A 124 3.73 9.55 -5.62
C LEU A 124 3.89 11.01 -6.08
N ILE A 125 4.59 11.24 -7.19
CA ILE A 125 4.70 12.57 -7.79
C ILE A 125 3.35 13.03 -8.35
N LEU A 126 2.63 12.15 -9.05
CA LEU A 126 1.30 12.43 -9.56
C LEU A 126 0.34 12.81 -8.43
N MET A 127 0.30 12.02 -7.35
CA MET A 127 -0.54 12.30 -6.17
C MET A 127 -0.14 13.60 -5.47
N SER A 128 1.16 13.87 -5.34
CA SER A 128 1.64 15.15 -4.81
C SER A 128 1.19 16.33 -5.69
N LYS A 129 1.19 16.17 -7.02
CA LYS A 129 0.75 17.21 -7.95
C LYS A 129 -0.77 17.41 -7.88
N VAL A 130 -1.53 16.32 -7.84
CA VAL A 130 -2.99 16.32 -7.68
C VAL A 130 -3.37 17.01 -6.37
N GLY A 131 -2.75 16.64 -5.26
CA GLY A 131 -2.98 17.27 -3.96
C GLY A 131 -2.50 18.73 -3.87
N SER A 132 -1.52 19.14 -4.67
CA SER A 132 -1.06 20.53 -4.76
C SER A 132 -2.02 21.44 -5.52
N PHE A 133 -2.97 20.90 -6.30
CA PHE A 133 -4.05 21.72 -6.83
C PHE A 133 -4.99 22.07 -5.67
N SER A 134 -4.80 23.27 -5.11
CA SER A 134 -5.59 23.85 -4.01
C SER A 134 -7.09 24.06 -4.32
N LYS A 135 -7.57 23.54 -5.46
CA LYS A 135 -8.91 23.78 -6.03
C LYS A 135 -9.67 22.50 -6.35
N ILE A 136 -9.36 21.37 -5.71
CA ILE A 136 -10.27 20.21 -5.78
C ILE A 136 -11.56 20.62 -5.05
N ASP A 137 -12.69 20.63 -5.76
CA ASP A 137 -13.99 20.88 -5.14
C ASP A 137 -14.23 19.85 -4.03
N LEU A 138 -14.69 20.34 -2.87
CA LEU A 138 -15.05 19.50 -1.72
C LEU A 138 -16.02 18.39 -2.11
N LYS A 139 -16.93 18.64 -3.07
CA LYS A 139 -17.83 17.61 -3.61
C LYS A 139 -17.08 16.50 -4.34
N LEU A 140 -16.14 16.87 -5.21
CA LEU A 140 -15.33 15.91 -5.96
C LEU A 140 -14.43 15.11 -5.01
N TYR A 141 -13.79 15.77 -4.05
CA TYR A 141 -12.97 15.13 -3.02
C TYR A 141 -13.78 14.11 -2.20
N LYS A 142 -15.01 14.46 -1.80
CA LYS A 142 -15.95 13.56 -1.12
C LYS A 142 -16.28 12.32 -1.96
N ILE A 143 -16.57 12.50 -3.25
CA ILE A 143 -16.88 11.39 -4.16
C ILE A 143 -15.68 10.45 -4.30
N ILE A 144 -14.47 11.00 -4.46
CA ILE A 144 -13.24 10.21 -4.56
C ILE A 144 -13.04 9.36 -3.29
N LEU A 145 -13.17 9.95 -2.10
CA LEU A 145 -13.02 9.21 -0.84
C LEU A 145 -14.08 8.12 -0.67
N LEU A 146 -15.31 8.37 -1.10
CA LEU A 146 -16.41 7.40 -1.01
C LEU A 146 -16.17 6.20 -1.94
N ILE A 147 -15.73 6.45 -3.18
CA ILE A 147 -15.34 5.39 -4.12
C ILE A 147 -14.17 4.58 -3.55
N LEU A 148 -13.14 5.25 -3.04
CA LEU A 148 -11.96 4.61 -2.47
C LEU A 148 -12.34 3.72 -1.26
N SER A 149 -13.19 4.23 -0.38
CA SER A 149 -13.68 3.47 0.77
C SER A 149 -14.40 2.18 0.33
N ILE A 150 -15.29 2.25 -0.67
CA ILE A 150 -15.99 1.08 -1.21
C ILE A 150 -15.00 0.06 -1.78
N MET A 151 -14.00 0.52 -2.56
CA MET A 151 -12.97 -0.37 -3.11
C MET A 151 -12.16 -1.06 -2.01
N ILE A 152 -11.75 -0.32 -0.98
CA ILE A 152 -10.99 -0.86 0.15
C ILE A 152 -11.83 -1.91 0.92
N PHE A 153 -13.11 -1.65 1.14
CA PHE A 153 -14.01 -2.63 1.75
C PHE A 153 -14.15 -3.89 0.91
N TYR A 154 -14.33 -3.75 -0.41
CA TYR A 154 -14.41 -4.88 -1.34
C TYR A 154 -13.16 -5.77 -1.24
N PHE A 155 -11.97 -5.19 -1.34
CA PHE A 155 -10.73 -5.96 -1.21
C PHE A 155 -10.54 -6.57 0.18
N GLY A 156 -10.97 -5.87 1.24
CA GLY A 156 -10.94 -6.38 2.61
C GLY A 156 -11.79 -7.63 2.78
N VAL A 157 -13.03 -7.61 2.27
CA VAL A 157 -13.94 -8.77 2.30
C VAL A 157 -13.39 -9.91 1.44
N GLU A 158 -12.87 -9.61 0.26
CA GLU A 158 -12.28 -10.62 -0.62
C GLU A 158 -11.07 -11.32 0.04
N LEU A 159 -10.21 -10.58 0.73
CA LEU A 159 -9.08 -11.14 1.48
C LEU A 159 -9.56 -12.09 2.58
N LEU A 160 -10.57 -11.69 3.35
CA LEU A 160 -11.13 -12.52 4.42
C LEU A 160 -11.83 -13.76 3.88
N TYR A 161 -12.54 -13.65 2.76
CA TYR A 161 -13.15 -14.80 2.09
C TYR A 161 -12.10 -15.83 1.65
N LYS A 162 -11.00 -15.36 1.04
CA LYS A 162 -9.86 -16.22 0.66
C LYS A 162 -9.24 -16.95 1.85
N VAL A 163 -9.16 -16.31 3.01
CA VAL A 163 -8.67 -16.93 4.26
C VAL A 163 -9.57 -18.10 4.70
N ILE A 164 -10.89 -17.91 4.66
CA ILE A 164 -11.86 -18.95 5.05
C ILE A 164 -11.76 -20.16 4.10
N VAL A 165 -11.64 -19.90 2.80
CA VAL A 165 -11.49 -20.97 1.79
C VAL A 165 -10.18 -21.74 1.98
N LEU A 166 -9.08 -21.05 2.30
CA LEU A 166 -7.77 -21.66 2.60
C LEU A 166 -7.80 -22.59 3.83
N GLN A 167 -8.77 -22.47 4.74
CA GLN A 167 -8.95 -23.39 5.88
C GLN A 167 -9.72 -24.66 5.51
N THR A 168 -10.41 -24.69 4.36
CA THR A 168 -11.26 -25.81 3.93
C THR A 168 -10.58 -26.81 2.99
N VAL A 169 -9.32 -26.54 2.60
CA VAL A 169 -8.49 -27.36 1.70
C VAL A 169 -7.25 -27.84 2.45
#